data_AF-A0A3D2U1S0-F1
#
_entry.id   AF-A0A3D2U1S0-F1
#
_cell.length_a   1.000
_cell.length_b   1.000
_cell.length_c   1.000
_cell.angle_alpha   90.00
_cell.angle_beta   90.00
_cell.angle_gamma   90.00
#
_symmetry.space_group_name_H-M   'P 1'
#
loop_
_entity.id
_entity.type
_entity.pdbx_description
1 polymer ?
#
loop_
_entity_poly.entity_id
_entity_poly.type
_entity_poly.pdbx_seq_one_letter_code
_entity_poly.pdbx_strand_id
1 'polypeptide(L)'
;MLVGYVSNERYVALPGVLFEFRGGDSVTTATSTISGAVYAEIAPGEYEVVIGREGYGSKIVTMTATPDTPHHFRLLSDQLLGYMWPRCVQGGQLSEFRVHAVEEYELQLWRYGQTKEFIRRIGTYDEHGPRATMQITPDGDYTQTGVHWNKHGYNSKALSQFVEAPQRSGLYYLHALGKSGSFFSFPWVVAPTAPTADVAVLASDLNWNAYNSFGGRSNYIHADCFPPTPTVNSRLELKRYTETEHRSYDRDQYAPLSLDRPDPYNHIDLDENLTDPIGGRQGCHMAAAEWRLLGWMEQQGFDYDYYSETQLHFDQVPLDSYKVLIISTHPEYWSRDMYFRVKEWVFERGGRLMYLGGNGLNCEIEFLDDHRVVHHNTNWSHSEPQLKDDGTEYQSRFDKRVESEANLLGVVFSFAGIMTASPYRVIDADHWTLEGTGLAEGDTFGADSLHKRVPGGASGHETDKISDQSPDNVHLIAKGTNADEGGAEIVHFDTPSGGEVFSVGSITWPASILVDDAVAAITANVIRRFSR
;
A
#
# COMPACT_ATOMS: atom_id res chain seq x y z
N MET A 1 26.78 -26.69 16.59
CA MET A 1 26.95 -25.67 15.53
C MET A 1 25.83 -24.64 15.62
N LEU A 2 26.01 -23.44 15.06
CA LEU A 2 24.88 -22.55 14.78
C LEU A 2 24.08 -23.19 13.65
N VAL A 3 22.84 -23.60 13.92
CA VAL A 3 21.95 -24.21 12.93
C VAL A 3 21.20 -23.13 12.17
N GLY A 4 20.80 -22.07 12.85
CA GLY A 4 19.92 -21.07 12.27
C GLY A 4 19.48 -20.00 13.24
N TYR A 5 18.55 -19.18 12.76
CA TYR A 5 17.84 -18.18 13.54
C TYR A 5 16.33 -18.40 13.43
N VAL A 6 15.58 -18.07 14.47
CA VAL A 6 14.12 -18.10 14.47
C VAL A 6 13.51 -16.75 14.78
N SER A 7 12.47 -16.41 14.04
CA SER A 7 11.84 -15.09 14.06
C SER A 7 10.36 -15.12 13.69
N ASN A 8 9.62 -14.08 14.07
CA ASN A 8 8.19 -13.97 13.78
C ASN A 8 7.90 -13.42 12.38
N GLU A 9 6.64 -13.25 12.01
CA GLU A 9 6.20 -12.67 10.74
C GLU A 9 6.69 -11.23 10.46
N ARG A 10 7.35 -10.54 11.40
CA ARG A 10 8.00 -9.23 11.19
C ARG A 10 9.53 -9.32 11.20
N TYR A 11 10.07 -10.54 11.20
CA TYR A 11 11.51 -10.84 11.30
C TYR A 11 12.16 -10.33 12.59
N VAL A 12 11.37 -10.27 13.66
CA VAL A 12 11.85 -10.01 15.02
C VAL A 12 12.26 -11.33 15.66
N ALA A 13 13.41 -11.33 16.35
CA ALA A 13 13.97 -12.49 17.03
C ALA A 13 12.99 -13.12 18.03
N LEU A 14 12.91 -14.46 18.04
CA LEU A 14 12.07 -15.19 18.99
C LEU A 14 12.92 -15.99 19.99
N PRO A 15 13.01 -15.57 21.27
CA PRO A 15 13.60 -16.39 22.33
C PRO A 15 12.75 -17.59 22.70
N GLY A 16 13.38 -18.63 23.27
CA GLY A 16 12.67 -19.71 23.95
C GLY A 16 11.84 -20.61 23.03
N VAL A 17 12.10 -20.60 21.72
CA VAL A 17 11.47 -21.51 20.77
C VAL A 17 12.12 -22.88 20.92
N LEU A 18 11.31 -23.93 21.01
CA LEU A 18 11.75 -25.31 21.16
C LEU A 18 11.92 -25.98 19.78
N PHE A 19 12.96 -26.77 19.64
CA PHE A 19 13.31 -27.50 18.43
C PHE A 19 13.51 -28.99 18.72
N GLU A 20 13.03 -29.85 17.83
CA GLU A 20 13.45 -31.24 17.69
C GLU A 20 14.02 -31.47 16.29
N PHE A 21 15.31 -31.76 16.20
CA PHE A 21 16.00 -32.14 14.96
C PHE A 21 16.00 -33.66 14.84
N ARG A 22 15.26 -34.20 13.88
CA ARG A 22 15.06 -35.64 13.65
C ARG A 22 15.82 -36.07 12.41
N GLY A 23 16.79 -36.96 12.57
CA GLY A 23 17.64 -37.46 11.48
C GLY A 23 18.15 -38.88 11.79
N GLY A 24 17.97 -39.79 10.83
CA GLY A 24 18.18 -41.22 11.06
C GLY A 24 17.30 -41.73 12.23
N ASP A 25 17.91 -42.45 13.18
CA ASP A 25 17.23 -42.92 14.41
C ASP A 25 17.45 -41.97 15.61
N SER A 26 17.92 -40.74 15.38
CA SER A 26 18.29 -39.80 16.43
C SER A 26 17.41 -38.55 16.46
N VAL A 27 17.18 -38.03 17.67
CA VAL A 27 16.50 -36.75 17.92
C VAL A 27 17.38 -35.90 18.81
N THR A 28 17.74 -34.71 18.33
CA THR A 28 18.48 -33.70 19.09
C THR A 28 17.55 -32.52 19.37
N THR A 29 17.44 -32.10 20.63
CA THR A 29 16.61 -30.94 21.01
C THR A 29 17.44 -29.68 21.15
N ALA A 30 16.85 -28.52 20.86
CA ALA A 30 17.47 -27.21 21.14
C ALA A 30 16.45 -26.15 21.57
N THR A 31 16.96 -25.02 22.05
CA THR A 31 16.15 -23.84 22.37
C THR A 31 16.80 -22.58 21.82
N SER A 32 16.01 -21.67 21.25
CA SER A 32 16.54 -20.40 20.73
C SER A 32 16.95 -19.42 21.84
N THR A 33 18.02 -18.67 21.59
CA THR A 33 18.50 -17.60 22.48
C THR A 33 17.70 -16.31 22.28
N ILE A 34 18.04 -15.25 23.04
CA ILE A 34 17.38 -13.92 22.93
C ILE A 34 17.50 -13.27 21.55
N SER A 35 18.56 -13.59 20.79
CA SER A 35 18.74 -13.14 19.41
C SER A 35 18.03 -14.03 18.39
N GLY A 36 17.27 -15.03 18.85
CA GLY A 36 16.66 -16.04 18.00
C GLY A 36 17.66 -17.09 17.50
N ALA A 37 18.94 -17.03 17.88
CA ALA A 37 19.94 -18.01 17.43
C ALA A 37 19.64 -19.41 17.99
N VAL A 38 19.81 -20.43 17.15
CA VAL A 38 19.55 -21.84 17.47
C VAL A 38 20.86 -22.62 17.35
N TYR A 39 21.36 -23.10 18.48
CA TYR A 39 22.55 -23.95 18.53
C TYR A 39 22.13 -25.39 18.82
N ALA A 40 22.61 -26.33 18.01
CA ALA A 40 22.38 -27.76 18.24
C ALA A 40 23.64 -28.58 17.95
N GLU A 41 23.78 -29.69 18.66
CA GLU A 41 24.82 -30.70 18.44
C GLU A 41 24.34 -31.73 17.43
N ILE A 42 24.36 -31.33 16.15
CA ILE A 42 23.98 -32.17 15.00
C ILE A 42 25.10 -32.16 13.96
N ALA A 43 25.23 -33.25 13.19
CA ALA A 43 26.15 -33.31 12.05
C ALA A 43 25.51 -32.65 10.82
N PRO A 44 26.30 -32.16 9.84
CA PRO A 44 25.75 -31.72 8.56
C PRO A 44 24.93 -32.82 7.88
N GLY A 45 23.78 -32.48 7.30
CA GLY A 45 22.87 -33.44 6.67
C GLY A 45 21.41 -32.99 6.65
N GLU A 46 20.52 -33.85 6.14
CA GLU A 46 19.08 -33.61 6.09
C GLU A 46 18.41 -33.91 7.44
N TYR A 47 17.50 -33.03 7.87
CA TYR A 47 16.71 -33.19 9.08
C TYR A 47 15.24 -32.81 8.84
N GLU A 48 14.35 -33.57 9.46
CA GLU A 48 13.01 -33.07 9.79
C GLU A 48 13.12 -32.26 11.09
N VAL A 49 12.57 -31.06 11.12
CA VAL A 49 12.64 -30.16 12.27
C VAL A 49 11.25 -29.83 12.75
N VAL A 50 10.95 -30.21 13.99
CA VAL A 50 9.73 -29.79 14.67
C VAL A 50 10.02 -28.55 15.49
N ILE A 51 9.20 -27.52 15.32
CA ILE A 51 9.42 -26.20 15.91
C ILE A 51 8.13 -25.78 16.62
N GLY A 52 8.26 -25.33 17.86
CA GLY A 52 7.11 -24.91 18.65
C GLY A 52 7.43 -23.84 19.70
N ARG A 53 6.48 -22.94 19.89
CA ARG A 53 6.46 -21.95 20.97
C ARG A 53 5.02 -21.58 21.27
N GLU A 54 4.67 -21.44 22.55
CA GLU A 54 3.35 -20.94 22.95
C GLU A 54 3.08 -19.55 22.34
N GLY A 55 1.86 -19.36 21.82
CA GLY A 55 1.47 -18.15 21.10
C GLY A 55 1.96 -18.08 19.65
N TYR A 56 2.51 -19.16 19.11
CA TYR A 56 2.94 -19.26 17.72
C TYR A 56 2.51 -20.58 17.08
N GLY A 57 2.22 -20.53 15.78
CA GLY A 57 1.88 -21.70 14.99
C GLY A 57 3.06 -22.65 14.85
N SER A 58 2.98 -23.79 15.54
CA SER A 58 4.00 -24.84 15.46
C SER A 58 3.99 -25.47 14.06
N LYS A 59 5.17 -25.86 13.57
CA LYS A 59 5.29 -26.48 12.24
C LYS A 59 6.41 -27.51 12.18
N ILE A 60 6.35 -28.32 11.13
CA ILE A 60 7.37 -29.30 10.77
C ILE A 60 7.93 -28.88 9.40
N VAL A 61 9.26 -28.78 9.30
CA VAL A 61 9.96 -28.44 8.06
C VAL A 61 11.08 -29.41 7.79
N THR A 62 11.49 -29.53 6.54
CA THR A 62 12.74 -30.20 6.17
C THR A 62 13.81 -29.15 5.95
N MET A 63 15.02 -29.39 6.44
CA MET A 63 16.18 -28.55 6.17
C MET A 63 17.44 -29.39 5.97
N THR A 64 18.41 -28.82 5.26
CA THR A 64 19.78 -29.31 5.20
C THR A 64 20.64 -28.51 6.18
N ALA A 65 21.09 -29.14 7.27
CA ALA A 65 22.04 -28.52 8.20
C ALA A 65 23.42 -28.41 7.53
N THR A 66 23.98 -27.20 7.46
CA THR A 66 25.33 -26.94 6.95
C THR A 66 26.12 -26.06 7.92
N PRO A 67 27.46 -26.20 8.03
CA PRO A 67 28.25 -25.40 8.98
C PRO A 67 28.24 -23.89 8.70
N ASP A 68 28.08 -23.49 7.43
CA ASP A 68 28.36 -22.13 6.97
C ASP A 68 27.11 -21.33 6.58
N THR A 69 25.94 -21.97 6.45
CA THR A 69 24.69 -21.29 6.06
C THR A 69 23.62 -21.53 7.11
N PRO A 70 23.42 -20.58 8.04
CA PRO A 70 22.34 -20.65 9.02
C PRO A 70 20.96 -20.69 8.35
N HIS A 71 20.10 -21.59 8.80
CA HIS A 71 18.70 -21.66 8.36
C HIS A 71 17.87 -20.55 9.01
N HIS A 72 16.92 -19.96 8.29
CA HIS A 72 16.06 -18.91 8.83
C HIS A 72 14.65 -19.42 9.08
N PHE A 73 14.42 -19.96 10.28
CA PHE A 73 13.12 -20.44 10.71
C PHE A 73 12.15 -19.27 10.94
N ARG A 74 10.91 -19.44 10.48
CA ARG A 74 9.85 -18.43 10.56
C ARG A 74 8.64 -19.01 11.28
N LEU A 75 8.18 -18.35 12.33
CA LEU A 75 6.94 -18.70 13.03
C LEU A 75 5.92 -17.57 12.86
N LEU A 76 4.65 -17.95 12.73
CA LEU A 76 3.55 -17.01 12.65
C LEU A 76 2.87 -16.92 14.02
N SER A 77 2.71 -15.73 14.56
CA SER A 77 2.04 -15.53 15.85
C SER A 77 0.58 -15.99 15.79
N ASP A 78 0.07 -16.54 16.89
CA ASP A 78 -1.34 -16.97 17.04
C ASP A 78 -2.26 -15.74 17.04
N GLN A 79 -2.86 -15.44 15.90
CA GLN A 79 -3.74 -14.29 15.71
C GLN A 79 -4.72 -14.53 14.55
N LEU A 80 -5.64 -13.59 14.31
CA LEU A 80 -6.51 -13.61 13.15
C LEU A 80 -5.93 -12.70 12.05
N LEU A 81 -5.64 -13.26 10.88
CA LEU A 81 -5.15 -12.52 9.71
C LEU A 81 -5.77 -13.08 8.44
N GLY A 82 -5.93 -12.24 7.43
CA GLY A 82 -6.37 -12.70 6.12
C GLY A 82 -5.98 -11.77 4.98
N TYR A 83 -6.13 -12.26 3.75
CA TYR A 83 -6.05 -11.46 2.53
C TYR A 83 -6.73 -12.20 1.37
N MET A 84 -7.04 -11.46 0.31
CA MET A 84 -7.54 -12.02 -0.96
C MET A 84 -6.38 -12.25 -1.94
N TRP A 85 -6.45 -13.36 -2.70
CA TRP A 85 -5.51 -13.69 -3.76
C TRP A 85 -6.20 -14.23 -5.03
N PRO A 86 -6.06 -13.59 -6.20
CA PRO A 86 -5.46 -12.29 -6.40
C PRO A 86 -6.23 -11.18 -5.66
N ARG A 87 -5.52 -10.11 -5.29
CA ARG A 87 -6.07 -8.97 -4.50
C ARG A 87 -6.99 -8.04 -5.30
N CYS A 88 -6.96 -8.14 -6.62
CA CYS A 88 -7.79 -7.38 -7.53
C CYS A 88 -8.31 -8.29 -8.64
N VAL A 89 -9.59 -8.14 -9.00
CA VAL A 89 -10.25 -8.91 -10.06
C VAL A 89 -11.36 -8.09 -10.72
N GLN A 90 -11.91 -8.58 -11.83
CA GLN A 90 -13.16 -8.08 -12.40
C GLN A 90 -14.37 -8.82 -11.82
N GLY A 91 -15.55 -8.20 -11.89
CA GLY A 91 -16.81 -8.82 -11.47
C GLY A 91 -17.03 -10.22 -12.07
N GLY A 92 -17.49 -11.17 -11.25
CA GLY A 92 -17.68 -12.57 -11.63
C GLY A 92 -16.41 -13.42 -11.69
N GLN A 93 -15.21 -12.84 -11.58
CA GLN A 93 -13.98 -13.62 -11.39
C GLN A 93 -13.86 -14.13 -9.95
N LEU A 94 -13.01 -15.13 -9.75
CA LEU A 94 -12.77 -15.75 -8.45
C LEU A 94 -11.49 -15.21 -7.83
N SER A 95 -11.52 -14.92 -6.54
CA SER A 95 -10.33 -14.83 -5.70
C SER A 95 -10.41 -15.84 -4.56
N GLU A 96 -9.26 -16.33 -4.15
CA GLU A 96 -9.08 -17.13 -2.96
C GLU A 96 -8.99 -16.22 -1.73
N PHE A 97 -9.76 -16.49 -0.67
CA PHE A 97 -9.49 -15.91 0.63
C PHE A 97 -8.53 -16.82 1.40
N ARG A 98 -7.48 -16.22 1.94
CA ARG A 98 -6.43 -16.93 2.67
C ARG A 98 -6.43 -16.39 4.09
N VAL A 99 -6.82 -17.22 5.04
CA VAL A 99 -7.01 -16.80 6.45
C VAL A 99 -6.17 -17.69 7.35
N HIS A 100 -5.44 -17.05 8.25
CA HIS A 100 -4.79 -17.66 9.40
C HIS A 100 -5.65 -17.41 10.63
N ALA A 101 -6.09 -18.49 11.28
CA ALA A 101 -6.76 -18.46 12.56
C ALA A 101 -6.42 -19.72 13.35
N VAL A 102 -6.24 -19.59 14.66
CA VAL A 102 -6.00 -20.73 15.59
C VAL A 102 -7.28 -21.23 16.26
N GLU A 103 -8.40 -20.67 15.87
CA GLU A 103 -9.75 -20.99 16.31
C GLU A 103 -10.73 -20.88 15.13
N GLU A 104 -11.97 -21.33 15.34
CA GLU A 104 -13.08 -21.12 14.43
C GLU A 104 -13.25 -19.63 14.12
N TYR A 105 -13.52 -19.31 12.86
CA TYR A 105 -13.81 -17.94 12.43
C TYR A 105 -14.97 -17.87 11.43
N GLU A 106 -15.66 -16.74 11.41
CA GLU A 106 -16.66 -16.39 10.40
C GLU A 106 -16.07 -15.41 9.39
N LEU A 107 -16.47 -15.54 8.12
CA LEU A 107 -16.23 -14.54 7.08
C LEU A 107 -17.53 -13.93 6.55
N GLN A 108 -17.48 -12.62 6.38
CA GLN A 108 -18.53 -11.82 5.75
C GLN A 108 -17.93 -10.90 4.68
N LEU A 109 -18.65 -10.72 3.58
CA LEU A 109 -18.26 -9.81 2.50
C LEU A 109 -19.01 -8.50 2.63
N TRP A 110 -18.26 -7.40 2.58
CA TRP A 110 -18.76 -6.03 2.72
C TRP A 110 -18.23 -5.15 1.59
N ARG A 111 -19.01 -4.16 1.17
CA ARG A 111 -18.57 -3.09 0.27
C ARG A 111 -18.39 -1.80 1.04
N TYR A 112 -17.27 -1.13 0.85
CA TYR A 112 -16.91 0.10 1.55
C TYR A 112 -17.12 1.27 0.59
N GLY A 113 -18.18 2.05 0.84
CA GLY A 113 -18.53 3.27 0.11
C GLY A 113 -19.00 4.35 1.10
N GLN A 114 -20.12 5.02 0.83
CA GLN A 114 -20.72 5.96 1.79
C GLN A 114 -21.07 5.26 3.12
N THR A 115 -21.44 3.99 3.04
CA THR A 115 -21.66 3.11 4.20
C THR A 115 -20.86 1.81 4.01
N LYS A 116 -20.62 1.08 5.10
CA LYS A 116 -20.20 -0.32 5.02
C LYS A 116 -21.45 -1.16 4.71
N GLU A 117 -21.59 -1.58 3.47
CA GLU A 117 -22.73 -2.37 2.99
C GLU A 117 -22.45 -3.86 3.17
N PHE A 118 -23.26 -4.56 3.98
CA PHE A 118 -23.18 -6.02 4.07
C PHE A 118 -23.71 -6.66 2.78
N ILE A 119 -22.86 -7.44 2.11
CA ILE A 119 -23.22 -8.10 0.85
C ILE A 119 -23.76 -9.50 1.13
N ARG A 120 -22.97 -10.31 1.85
CA ARG A 120 -23.36 -11.66 2.24
C ARG A 120 -22.42 -12.22 3.30
N ARG A 121 -22.93 -13.18 4.06
CA ARG A 121 -22.08 -14.10 4.82
C ARG A 121 -21.44 -15.08 3.86
N ILE A 122 -20.13 -15.30 4.00
CA ILE A 122 -19.36 -16.24 3.20
C ILE A 122 -19.41 -17.62 3.84
N GLY A 123 -19.15 -17.71 5.15
CA GLY A 123 -19.19 -18.98 5.87
C GLY A 123 -18.59 -18.91 7.26
N THR A 124 -18.73 -20.00 8.01
CA THR A 124 -17.91 -20.26 9.20
C THR A 124 -16.93 -21.35 8.81
N TYR A 125 -15.70 -21.17 9.25
CA TYR A 125 -14.58 -22.04 8.94
C TYR A 125 -14.05 -22.57 10.26
N ASP A 126 -14.25 -23.86 10.44
CA ASP A 126 -13.57 -24.72 11.37
C ASP A 126 -13.11 -25.96 10.61
N GLU A 127 -12.28 -26.77 11.25
CA GLU A 127 -11.83 -28.04 10.67
C GLU A 127 -11.85 -29.11 11.75
N HIS A 128 -11.91 -30.38 11.33
CA HIS A 128 -12.01 -31.49 12.29
C HIS A 128 -10.80 -31.60 13.22
N GLY A 129 -9.62 -31.18 12.73
CA GLY A 129 -8.40 -31.11 13.53
C GLY A 129 -8.34 -29.84 14.37
N PRO A 130 -7.91 -29.91 15.64
CA PRO A 130 -7.68 -28.70 16.42
C PRO A 130 -6.65 -27.81 15.71
N ARG A 131 -6.95 -26.51 15.63
CA ARG A 131 -6.10 -25.50 14.96
C ARG A 131 -5.85 -25.78 13.47
N ALA A 132 -6.65 -26.58 12.79
CA ALA A 132 -6.39 -26.94 11.39
C ALA A 132 -6.58 -25.79 10.38
N THR A 133 -7.20 -24.68 10.79
CA THR A 133 -7.26 -23.40 10.04
C THR A 133 -5.99 -22.55 10.19
N MET A 134 -5.04 -22.99 11.01
CA MET A 134 -3.79 -22.29 11.26
C MET A 134 -2.88 -22.43 10.05
N GLN A 135 -2.60 -21.31 9.39
CA GLN A 135 -1.60 -21.26 8.33
C GLN A 135 -0.17 -21.25 8.90
N ILE A 136 0.79 -21.66 8.08
CA ILE A 136 2.22 -21.52 8.33
C ILE A 136 2.84 -20.59 7.27
N THR A 137 4.01 -20.02 7.57
CA THR A 137 4.82 -19.31 6.57
C THR A 137 5.97 -20.19 6.10
N PRO A 138 6.49 -19.99 4.88
CA PRO A 138 7.77 -20.55 4.46
C PRO A 138 8.90 -20.06 5.36
N ASP A 139 10.01 -20.79 5.37
CA ASP A 139 11.25 -20.33 5.99
C ASP A 139 12.03 -19.39 5.04
N GLY A 140 12.94 -18.58 5.59
CA GLY A 140 13.71 -17.59 4.81
C GLY A 140 12.93 -16.34 4.44
N ASP A 141 13.31 -15.73 3.31
CA ASP A 141 12.73 -14.48 2.80
C ASP A 141 11.51 -14.72 1.91
N TYR A 142 10.39 -15.05 2.53
CA TYR A 142 9.14 -15.22 1.79
C TYR A 142 8.53 -13.89 1.31
N THR A 143 9.10 -12.72 1.63
CA THR A 143 8.59 -11.47 1.02
C THR A 143 8.85 -11.44 -0.47
N GLN A 144 9.80 -12.22 -1.00
CA GLN A 144 10.07 -12.29 -2.43
C GLN A 144 9.13 -13.22 -3.18
N THR A 145 8.50 -14.19 -2.51
CA THR A 145 7.74 -15.29 -3.15
C THR A 145 6.28 -15.36 -2.73
N GLY A 146 5.92 -14.76 -1.59
CA GLY A 146 4.61 -14.89 -0.98
C GLY A 146 4.53 -15.97 0.11
N VAL A 147 3.41 -16.01 0.84
CA VAL A 147 3.24 -16.83 2.05
C VAL A 147 2.74 -18.25 1.81
N HIS A 148 2.28 -18.57 0.60
CA HIS A 148 1.78 -19.90 0.23
C HIS A 148 0.66 -20.44 1.15
N TRP A 149 -0.18 -19.56 1.70
CA TRP A 149 -1.33 -19.99 2.49
C TRP A 149 -2.31 -20.80 1.63
N ASN A 150 -3.05 -21.70 2.28
CA ASN A 150 -3.91 -22.72 1.65
C ASN A 150 -3.16 -23.75 0.77
N LYS A 151 -1.83 -23.85 0.84
CA LYS A 151 -1.08 -24.86 0.05
C LYS A 151 -0.98 -26.22 0.73
N HIS A 152 -0.92 -26.26 2.06
CA HIS A 152 -0.68 -27.47 2.85
C HIS A 152 -1.95 -27.93 3.55
N GLY A 153 -2.50 -29.08 3.16
CA GLY A 153 -3.68 -29.67 3.79
C GLY A 153 -5.04 -29.27 3.18
N TYR A 154 -5.08 -28.22 2.36
CA TYR A 154 -6.30 -27.71 1.72
C TYR A 154 -6.61 -28.41 0.38
N ASN A 155 -6.67 -29.75 0.40
CA ASN A 155 -6.89 -30.57 -0.80
C ASN A 155 -8.38 -30.80 -1.12
N SER A 156 -9.28 -30.40 -0.22
CA SER A 156 -10.72 -30.68 -0.37
C SER A 156 -11.33 -29.78 -1.44
N LYS A 157 -11.84 -30.39 -2.51
CA LYS A 157 -12.62 -29.67 -3.54
C LYS A 157 -13.99 -29.21 -3.04
N ALA A 158 -14.49 -29.83 -1.96
CA ALA A 158 -15.80 -29.50 -1.39
C ALA A 158 -15.74 -28.31 -0.42
N LEU A 159 -14.58 -28.09 0.22
CA LEU A 159 -14.33 -26.96 1.11
C LEU A 159 -13.49 -25.91 0.36
N SER A 160 -14.14 -25.23 -0.57
CA SER A 160 -13.50 -24.21 -1.41
C SER A 160 -13.16 -22.96 -0.60
N GLN A 161 -11.96 -22.43 -0.83
CA GLN A 161 -11.53 -21.14 -0.29
C GLN A 161 -11.72 -19.99 -1.30
N PHE A 162 -12.59 -20.16 -2.30
CA PHE A 162 -12.83 -19.17 -3.34
C PHE A 162 -14.15 -18.42 -3.16
N VAL A 163 -14.12 -17.13 -3.46
CA VAL A 163 -15.29 -16.24 -3.50
C VAL A 163 -15.37 -15.60 -4.87
N GLU A 164 -16.55 -15.66 -5.47
CA GLU A 164 -16.87 -14.92 -6.69
C GLU A 164 -17.09 -13.44 -6.40
N ALA A 165 -16.44 -12.59 -7.20
CA ALA A 165 -16.52 -11.15 -7.10
C ALA A 165 -17.93 -10.66 -7.46
N PRO A 166 -18.53 -9.77 -6.65
CA PRO A 166 -19.76 -9.10 -7.04
C PRO A 166 -19.63 -8.38 -8.38
N GLN A 167 -20.73 -8.21 -9.11
CA GLN A 167 -20.72 -7.51 -10.40
C GLN A 167 -20.49 -5.99 -10.25
N ARG A 168 -20.91 -5.41 -9.12
CA ARG A 168 -20.73 -3.98 -8.83
C ARG A 168 -19.26 -3.71 -8.51
N SER A 169 -18.66 -2.73 -9.19
CA SER A 169 -17.30 -2.29 -8.91
C SER A 169 -17.18 -1.62 -7.53
N GLY A 170 -15.98 -1.63 -6.96
CA GLY A 170 -15.69 -0.92 -5.71
C GLY A 170 -14.63 -1.58 -4.83
N LEU A 171 -14.40 -0.93 -3.69
CA LEU A 171 -13.57 -1.43 -2.61
C LEU A 171 -14.41 -2.36 -1.73
N TYR A 172 -14.06 -3.65 -1.71
CA TYR A 172 -14.67 -4.64 -0.85
C TYR A 172 -13.74 -4.99 0.30
N TYR A 173 -14.31 -5.47 1.39
CA TYR A 173 -13.59 -6.03 2.51
C TYR A 173 -14.19 -7.37 2.89
N LEU A 174 -13.32 -8.28 3.29
CA LEU A 174 -13.73 -9.45 4.06
C LEU A 174 -13.57 -9.10 5.53
N HIS A 175 -14.63 -9.34 6.30
CA HIS A 175 -14.62 -9.26 7.76
C HIS A 175 -14.43 -10.66 8.30
N ALA A 176 -13.32 -10.89 8.98
CA ALA A 176 -13.03 -12.10 9.72
C ALA A 176 -13.33 -11.88 11.20
N LEU A 177 -14.18 -12.74 11.76
CA LEU A 177 -14.54 -12.72 13.18
C LEU A 177 -14.17 -14.06 13.82
N GLY A 178 -13.21 -14.05 14.74
CA GLY A 178 -12.83 -15.23 15.50
C GLY A 178 -13.85 -15.53 16.60
N LYS A 179 -13.97 -16.81 16.97
CA LYS A 179 -14.87 -17.28 18.04
C LYS A 179 -14.67 -16.56 19.38
N SER A 180 -13.44 -16.15 19.68
CA SER A 180 -13.11 -15.37 20.87
C SER A 180 -13.52 -13.89 20.83
N GLY A 181 -14.05 -13.42 19.69
CA GLY A 181 -14.39 -12.02 19.44
C GLY A 181 -13.26 -11.22 18.78
N SER A 182 -12.18 -11.87 18.36
CA SER A 182 -11.13 -11.21 17.55
C SER A 182 -11.70 -10.76 16.20
N PHE A 183 -11.24 -9.62 15.70
CA PHE A 183 -11.67 -9.06 14.42
C PHE A 183 -10.46 -8.72 13.56
N PHE A 184 -10.55 -9.04 12.28
CA PHE A 184 -9.61 -8.59 11.27
C PHE A 184 -10.36 -8.35 9.96
N SER A 185 -9.97 -7.33 9.21
CA SER A 185 -10.58 -6.97 7.93
C SER A 185 -9.49 -6.75 6.91
N PHE A 186 -9.73 -7.14 5.66
CA PHE A 186 -8.76 -6.99 4.58
C PHE A 186 -9.43 -6.63 3.24
N PRO A 187 -8.80 -5.76 2.45
CA PRO A 187 -9.38 -5.22 1.24
C PRO A 187 -9.38 -6.22 0.08
N TRP A 188 -10.29 -5.98 -0.85
CA TRP A 188 -10.39 -6.64 -2.15
C TRP A 188 -10.88 -5.63 -3.18
N VAL A 189 -10.10 -5.43 -4.25
CA VAL A 189 -10.46 -4.50 -5.32
C VAL A 189 -11.26 -5.26 -6.37
N VAL A 190 -12.49 -4.80 -6.63
CA VAL A 190 -13.35 -5.40 -7.67
C VAL A 190 -13.61 -4.36 -8.75
N ALA A 191 -13.02 -4.58 -9.92
CA ALA A 191 -13.23 -3.81 -11.14
C ALA A 191 -14.53 -4.26 -11.85
N PRO A 192 -15.15 -3.38 -12.66
CA PRO A 192 -16.27 -3.79 -13.48
C PRO A 192 -15.81 -4.73 -14.63
N THR A 193 -16.73 -5.51 -15.18
CA THR A 193 -16.47 -6.32 -16.40
C THR A 193 -16.46 -5.48 -17.68
N ALA A 194 -17.17 -4.36 -17.68
CA ALA A 194 -17.15 -3.32 -18.68
C ALA A 194 -17.44 -1.97 -18.00
N PRO A 195 -16.90 -0.84 -18.49
CA PRO A 195 -17.13 0.48 -17.91
C PRO A 195 -18.62 0.76 -17.65
N THR A 196 -18.91 1.20 -16.43
CA THR A 196 -20.27 1.53 -15.94
C THR A 196 -20.42 3.01 -15.58
N ALA A 197 -19.31 3.75 -15.46
CA ALA A 197 -19.27 5.17 -15.16
C ALA A 197 -18.34 5.94 -16.12
N ASP A 198 -18.49 7.27 -16.14
CA ASP A 198 -17.58 8.18 -16.84
C ASP A 198 -16.23 8.35 -16.10
N VAL A 199 -16.16 7.93 -14.84
CA VAL A 199 -15.01 8.14 -13.94
C VAL A 199 -14.43 6.80 -13.53
N ALA A 200 -13.11 6.64 -13.70
CA ALA A 200 -12.34 5.57 -13.09
C ALA A 200 -11.52 6.11 -11.91
N VAL A 201 -11.45 5.37 -10.81
CA VAL A 201 -10.62 5.66 -9.64
C VAL A 201 -9.64 4.50 -9.43
N LEU A 202 -8.37 4.81 -9.17
CA LEU A 202 -7.37 3.78 -8.87
C LEU A 202 -7.16 3.62 -7.35
N ALA A 203 -7.08 2.36 -6.92
CA ALA A 203 -6.49 1.95 -5.65
C ALA A 203 -4.97 2.00 -5.77
N SER A 204 -4.28 2.63 -4.80
CA SER A 204 -2.82 2.66 -4.78
C SER A 204 -2.22 1.38 -4.20
N ASP A 205 -2.58 0.22 -4.75
CA ASP A 205 -2.24 -1.09 -4.17
C ASP A 205 -0.74 -1.45 -4.27
N LEU A 206 0.01 -0.77 -5.15
CA LEU A 206 1.47 -0.87 -5.18
C LEU A 206 2.11 -0.09 -4.03
N ASN A 207 1.51 1.05 -3.67
CA ASN A 207 1.87 1.77 -2.45
C ASN A 207 1.58 0.94 -1.20
N TRP A 208 0.41 0.29 -1.15
CA TRP A 208 0.07 -0.62 -0.05
C TRP A 208 1.16 -1.70 0.15
N ASN A 209 1.60 -2.34 -0.95
CA ASN A 209 2.68 -3.34 -0.89
C ASN A 209 4.04 -2.77 -0.50
N ALA A 210 4.40 -1.58 -0.99
CA ALA A 210 5.68 -0.93 -0.69
C ALA A 210 5.87 -0.72 0.82
N TYR A 211 4.81 -0.37 1.53
CA TYR A 211 4.83 -0.15 2.98
C TYR A 211 4.51 -1.40 3.80
N ASN A 212 4.11 -2.49 3.15
CA ASN A 212 3.80 -3.75 3.83
C ASN A 212 5.07 -4.46 4.31
N SER A 213 5.28 -4.45 5.62
CA SER A 213 6.41 -5.12 6.29
C SER A 213 6.12 -6.55 6.75
N PHE A 214 5.00 -7.14 6.33
CA PHE A 214 4.68 -8.53 6.65
C PHE A 214 5.69 -9.46 5.95
N GLY A 215 6.38 -10.27 6.72
CA GLY A 215 7.54 -11.06 6.32
C GLY A 215 8.89 -10.46 6.67
N GLY A 216 8.91 -9.23 7.21
CA GLY A 216 10.11 -8.59 7.73
C GLY A 216 10.83 -7.67 6.76
N ARG A 217 10.40 -7.60 5.50
CA ARG A 217 10.87 -6.61 4.52
C ARG A 217 9.72 -5.79 3.97
N SER A 218 10.03 -4.54 3.66
CA SER A 218 9.21 -3.58 2.91
C SER A 218 10.15 -2.59 2.22
N ASN A 219 9.64 -1.65 1.46
CA ASN A 219 10.46 -0.58 0.90
C ASN A 219 11.12 0.31 1.99
N TYR A 220 10.67 0.24 3.25
CA TYR A 220 11.18 1.06 4.36
C TYR A 220 11.86 0.26 5.48
N ILE A 221 11.87 -1.06 5.39
CA ILE A 221 12.47 -1.98 6.38
C ILE A 221 13.21 -3.04 5.59
N HIS A 222 14.53 -3.10 5.74
CA HIS A 222 15.38 -4.05 5.00
C HIS A 222 15.08 -4.02 3.48
N ALA A 223 15.07 -2.81 2.94
CA ALA A 223 14.60 -2.54 1.57
C ALA A 223 15.40 -3.31 0.53
N ASP A 224 16.72 -3.32 0.65
CA ASP A 224 17.64 -3.92 -0.31
C ASP A 224 17.58 -5.44 -0.32
N CYS A 225 17.76 -6.09 0.83
CA CYS A 225 17.80 -7.54 0.91
C CYS A 225 17.40 -8.06 2.29
N PHE A 226 17.24 -9.38 2.39
CA PHE A 226 16.97 -10.04 3.67
C PHE A 226 18.20 -10.00 4.56
N PRO A 227 18.10 -9.44 5.77
CA PRO A 227 19.24 -9.31 6.69
C PRO A 227 19.67 -10.67 7.26
N PRO A 228 20.97 -10.84 7.61
CA PRO A 228 21.53 -12.12 8.05
C PRO A 228 21.10 -12.57 9.45
N THR A 229 20.52 -11.67 10.27
CA THR A 229 20.05 -11.99 11.62
C THR A 229 18.73 -11.27 11.92
N PRO A 230 17.77 -11.91 12.63
CA PRO A 230 16.55 -11.26 13.08
C PRO A 230 16.81 -10.02 13.92
N THR A 231 15.88 -9.07 13.83
CA THR A 231 15.96 -7.85 14.63
C THR A 231 15.69 -8.14 16.10
N VAL A 232 16.58 -7.72 17.01
CA VAL A 232 16.30 -7.73 18.46
C VAL A 232 15.77 -6.37 18.89
N ASN A 233 16.41 -5.29 18.43
CA ASN A 233 15.96 -3.93 18.68
C ASN A 233 16.12 -3.05 17.44
N SER A 234 15.00 -2.63 16.86
CA SER A 234 15.01 -1.84 15.62
C SER A 234 15.84 -0.56 15.73
N ARG A 235 15.80 0.16 16.87
CA ARG A 235 16.55 1.42 17.02
C ARG A 235 18.05 1.25 17.16
N LEU A 236 18.51 0.05 17.50
CA LEU A 236 19.94 -0.26 17.65
C LEU A 236 20.52 -0.96 16.42
N GLU A 237 19.68 -1.45 15.50
CA GLU A 237 20.12 -2.34 14.42
C GLU A 237 19.69 -1.89 13.02
N LEU A 238 18.56 -1.18 12.88
CA LEU A 238 18.16 -0.68 11.56
C LEU A 238 18.95 0.57 11.22
N LYS A 239 19.60 0.56 10.05
CA LYS A 239 20.34 1.70 9.47
C LYS A 239 19.61 3.03 9.63
N ARG A 240 18.28 3.02 9.43
CA ARG A 240 17.38 4.16 9.61
C ARG A 240 17.53 4.90 10.94
N TYR A 241 17.91 4.21 12.01
CA TYR A 241 18.04 4.78 13.35
C TYR A 241 19.48 4.85 13.83
N THR A 242 20.39 4.04 13.28
CA THR A 242 21.78 3.96 13.73
C THR A 242 22.73 4.86 12.96
N GLU A 243 22.36 5.26 11.74
CA GLU A 243 23.17 6.14 10.90
C GLU A 243 22.72 7.59 11.06
N THR A 244 23.63 8.47 11.51
CA THR A 244 23.37 9.91 11.73
C THR A 244 22.95 10.63 10.44
N GLU A 245 23.56 10.23 9.32
CA GLU A 245 23.27 10.70 7.97
C GLU A 245 22.62 9.57 7.18
N HIS A 246 21.52 9.03 7.72
CA HIS A 246 20.80 7.96 7.04
C HIS A 246 20.35 8.41 5.64
N ARG A 247 21.04 7.92 4.61
CA ARG A 247 20.53 7.98 3.24
C ARG A 247 19.29 7.11 3.18
N SER A 248 18.22 7.65 2.62
CA SER A 248 16.94 6.94 2.53
C SER A 248 17.10 5.60 1.81
N TYR A 249 17.99 5.56 0.81
CA TYR A 249 18.31 4.39 -0.01
C TYR A 249 19.80 4.42 -0.42
N ASP A 250 20.54 3.34 -0.17
CA ASP A 250 22.01 3.30 -0.31
C ASP A 250 22.52 2.14 -1.20
N ARG A 251 21.65 1.60 -2.05
CA ARG A 251 21.95 0.47 -2.94
C ARG A 251 21.46 0.71 -4.36
N ASP A 252 22.10 0.04 -5.31
CA ASP A 252 21.71 0.08 -6.72
C ASP A 252 20.68 -1.01 -7.07
N GLN A 253 20.60 -2.08 -6.27
CA GLN A 253 19.72 -3.22 -6.50
C GLN A 253 18.90 -3.53 -5.24
N TYR A 254 17.64 -3.90 -5.46
CA TYR A 254 16.67 -4.23 -4.42
C TYR A 254 15.98 -5.55 -4.78
N ALA A 255 15.92 -6.48 -3.84
CA ALA A 255 15.20 -7.74 -4.04
C ALA A 255 13.68 -7.50 -4.00
N PRO A 256 12.88 -8.26 -4.78
CA PRO A 256 11.47 -7.97 -5.00
C PRO A 256 10.61 -8.15 -3.74
N LEU A 257 9.43 -7.53 -3.76
CA LEU A 257 8.34 -7.70 -2.81
C LEU A 257 7.13 -8.31 -3.51
N SER A 258 6.61 -9.40 -2.95
CA SER A 258 5.45 -10.14 -3.45
C SER A 258 4.15 -9.49 -2.97
N LEU A 259 3.18 -9.41 -3.88
CA LEU A 259 1.79 -9.04 -3.61
C LEU A 259 1.01 -10.18 -2.92
N ASP A 260 1.52 -11.43 -2.98
CA ASP A 260 0.90 -12.63 -2.41
C ASP A 260 1.22 -12.82 -0.92
N ARG A 261 0.82 -11.82 -0.11
CA ARG A 261 0.97 -11.85 1.34
C ARG A 261 -0.07 -10.97 2.05
N PRO A 262 -0.38 -11.27 3.31
CA PRO A 262 -1.21 -10.39 4.14
C PRO A 262 -0.65 -8.98 4.18
N ASP A 263 -1.55 -8.00 4.20
CA ASP A 263 -1.21 -6.59 4.39
C ASP A 263 -1.99 -6.02 5.57
N PRO A 264 -1.51 -6.24 6.81
CA PRO A 264 -2.25 -5.87 8.02
C PRO A 264 -2.43 -4.36 8.19
N TYR A 265 -1.72 -3.54 7.41
CA TYR A 265 -1.82 -2.09 7.51
C TYR A 265 -3.03 -1.51 6.78
N ASN A 266 -3.67 -2.30 5.91
CA ASN A 266 -4.95 -1.96 5.29
C ASN A 266 -6.17 -2.42 6.10
N HIS A 267 -5.96 -2.90 7.33
CA HIS A 267 -7.05 -3.18 8.25
C HIS A 267 -7.82 -1.91 8.61
N ILE A 268 -9.14 -1.96 8.55
CA ILE A 268 -10.04 -0.91 9.06
C ILE A 268 -10.88 -1.53 10.17
N ASP A 269 -10.87 -0.88 11.35
CA ASP A 269 -11.57 -1.35 12.54
C ASP A 269 -13.08 -1.51 12.27
N LEU A 270 -13.72 -2.44 12.98
CA LEU A 270 -15.14 -2.77 12.76
C LEU A 270 -16.02 -1.53 12.93
N ASP A 271 -15.78 -0.79 14.01
CA ASP A 271 -16.56 0.37 14.41
C ASP A 271 -16.14 1.69 13.74
N GLU A 272 -15.06 1.70 12.94
CA GLU A 272 -14.60 2.90 12.24
C GLU A 272 -15.60 3.31 11.14
N ASN A 273 -16.11 4.53 11.21
CA ASN A 273 -17.03 5.11 10.23
C ASN A 273 -16.32 6.06 9.28
N LEU A 274 -16.99 6.39 8.17
CA LEU A 274 -16.44 7.20 7.09
C LEU A 274 -15.87 8.56 7.55
N THR A 275 -16.55 9.22 8.49
CA THR A 275 -16.16 10.53 9.04
C THR A 275 -15.28 10.43 10.29
N ASP A 276 -14.91 9.23 10.72
CA ASP A 276 -14.07 9.08 11.92
C ASP A 276 -12.61 9.44 11.61
N PRO A 277 -11.89 10.04 12.58
CA PRO A 277 -10.46 10.35 12.43
C PRO A 277 -9.60 9.12 12.14
N ILE A 278 -8.70 9.24 11.16
CA ILE A 278 -7.83 8.17 10.69
C ILE A 278 -6.59 8.09 11.60
N GLY A 279 -6.45 6.96 12.31
CA GLY A 279 -5.33 6.72 13.21
C GLY A 279 -4.09 6.13 12.53
N GLY A 280 -2.95 6.20 13.23
CA GLY A 280 -1.73 5.50 12.86
C GLY A 280 -0.96 6.10 11.67
N ARG A 281 0.23 5.56 11.42
CA ARG A 281 1.05 6.01 10.28
C ARG A 281 0.46 5.56 8.95
N GLN A 282 0.16 4.27 8.84
CA GLN A 282 -0.18 3.66 7.56
C GLN A 282 -1.62 4.00 7.12
N GLY A 283 -2.59 3.95 8.03
CA GLY A 283 -3.99 4.26 7.71
C GLY A 283 -4.17 5.64 7.07
N CYS A 284 -3.39 6.64 7.49
CA CYS A 284 -3.46 8.01 7.01
C CYS A 284 -3.05 8.23 5.54
N HIS A 285 -2.59 7.21 4.81
CA HIS A 285 -2.22 7.33 3.39
C HIS A 285 -2.44 6.04 2.56
N MET A 286 -3.25 5.11 3.07
CA MET A 286 -3.57 3.83 2.42
C MET A 286 -5.09 3.67 2.26
N ALA A 287 -5.61 2.43 2.20
CA ALA A 287 -7.01 2.15 1.94
C ALA A 287 -8.00 2.87 2.87
N ALA A 288 -7.63 3.12 4.14
CA ALA A 288 -8.47 3.90 5.05
C ALA A 288 -8.64 5.36 4.58
N ALA A 289 -7.59 6.01 4.11
CA ALA A 289 -7.64 7.35 3.53
C ALA A 289 -8.34 7.37 2.16
N GLU A 290 -8.07 6.38 1.31
CA GLU A 290 -8.74 6.25 0.00
C GLU A 290 -10.26 6.05 0.15
N TRP A 291 -10.69 5.29 1.17
CA TRP A 291 -12.12 5.10 1.46
C TRP A 291 -12.86 6.42 1.71
N ARG A 292 -12.20 7.46 2.24
CA ARG A 292 -12.83 8.77 2.47
C ARG A 292 -13.24 9.43 1.16
N LEU A 293 -12.41 9.35 0.13
CA LEU A 293 -12.74 9.83 -1.21
C LEU A 293 -13.92 9.02 -1.80
N LEU A 294 -13.84 7.69 -1.76
CA LEU A 294 -14.89 6.82 -2.31
C LEU A 294 -16.25 7.07 -1.65
N GLY A 295 -16.28 7.11 -0.32
CA GLY A 295 -17.52 7.36 0.42
C GLY A 295 -18.07 8.77 0.19
N TRP A 296 -17.20 9.77 0.05
CA TRP A 296 -17.62 11.12 -0.32
C TRP A 296 -18.21 11.17 -1.74
N MET A 297 -17.58 10.52 -2.72
CA MET A 297 -18.10 10.48 -4.10
C MET A 297 -19.52 9.93 -4.14
N GLU A 298 -19.80 8.85 -3.39
CA GLU A 298 -21.15 8.30 -3.27
C GLU A 298 -22.14 9.26 -2.58
N GLN A 299 -21.72 9.97 -1.52
CA GLN A 299 -22.55 10.99 -0.86
C GLN A 299 -22.95 12.11 -1.82
N GLN A 300 -22.07 12.45 -2.76
CA GLN A 300 -22.31 13.49 -3.76
C GLN A 300 -23.00 12.99 -5.03
N GLY A 301 -23.26 11.68 -5.15
CA GLY A 301 -23.89 11.07 -6.32
C GLY A 301 -22.98 11.01 -7.55
N PHE A 302 -21.66 10.93 -7.35
CA PHE A 302 -20.72 10.65 -8.43
C PHE A 302 -20.55 9.14 -8.60
N ASP A 303 -20.99 8.62 -9.74
CA ASP A 303 -20.72 7.24 -10.14
C ASP A 303 -19.25 7.08 -10.52
N TYR A 304 -18.65 5.94 -10.17
CA TYR A 304 -17.28 5.60 -10.51
C TYR A 304 -17.09 4.09 -10.63
N ASP A 305 -16.10 3.71 -11.44
CA ASP A 305 -15.51 2.39 -11.44
C ASP A 305 -14.18 2.38 -10.69
N TYR A 306 -13.92 1.33 -9.93
CA TYR A 306 -12.73 1.21 -9.09
C TYR A 306 -11.81 0.11 -9.61
N TYR A 307 -10.58 0.47 -9.92
CA TYR A 307 -9.53 -0.43 -10.39
C TYR A 307 -8.32 -0.39 -9.47
N SER A 308 -7.45 -1.37 -9.60
CA SER A 308 -6.14 -1.36 -8.95
C SER A 308 -5.05 -0.83 -9.90
N GLU A 309 -4.00 -0.21 -9.37
CA GLU A 309 -2.79 0.14 -10.13
C GLU A 309 -2.17 -1.10 -10.81
N THR A 310 -2.20 -2.27 -10.16
CA THR A 310 -1.82 -3.55 -10.77
C THR A 310 -2.62 -3.84 -12.05
N GLN A 311 -3.93 -3.55 -12.06
CA GLN A 311 -4.75 -3.71 -13.27
C GLN A 311 -4.41 -2.68 -14.35
N LEU A 312 -4.05 -1.45 -13.97
CA LEU A 312 -3.55 -0.46 -14.92
C LEU A 312 -2.24 -0.92 -15.56
N HIS A 313 -1.31 -1.49 -14.79
CA HIS A 313 -0.04 -2.03 -15.31
C HIS A 313 -0.30 -3.08 -16.40
N PHE A 314 -1.15 -4.07 -16.12
CA PHE A 314 -1.49 -5.16 -17.03
C PHE A 314 -2.53 -4.81 -18.12
N ASP A 315 -2.74 -3.51 -18.40
CA ASP A 315 -3.62 -3.04 -19.49
C ASP A 315 -5.09 -3.46 -19.34
N GLN A 316 -5.57 -3.61 -18.10
CA GLN A 316 -6.95 -4.03 -17.81
C GLN A 316 -7.89 -2.84 -17.52
N VAL A 317 -7.37 -1.61 -17.56
CA VAL A 317 -8.14 -0.38 -17.42
C VAL A 317 -8.33 0.23 -18.81
N PRO A 318 -9.54 0.16 -19.41
CA PRO A 318 -9.80 0.69 -20.74
C PRO A 318 -9.92 2.23 -20.69
N LEU A 319 -8.78 2.94 -20.56
CA LEU A 319 -8.74 4.40 -20.35
C LEU A 319 -9.59 5.19 -21.35
N ASP A 320 -9.57 4.80 -22.63
CA ASP A 320 -10.34 5.49 -23.69
C ASP A 320 -11.87 5.35 -23.54
N SER A 321 -12.34 4.51 -22.62
CA SER A 321 -13.77 4.40 -22.27
C SER A 321 -14.18 5.28 -21.08
N TYR A 322 -13.22 5.92 -20.42
CA TYR A 322 -13.47 6.84 -19.31
C TYR A 322 -13.22 8.28 -19.76
N LYS A 323 -13.94 9.21 -19.15
CA LYS A 323 -13.67 10.65 -19.31
C LYS A 323 -12.63 11.13 -18.32
N VAL A 324 -12.63 10.54 -17.12
CA VAL A 324 -11.78 10.98 -15.99
C VAL A 324 -11.09 9.79 -15.36
N LEU A 325 -9.78 9.93 -15.12
CA LEU A 325 -9.03 9.06 -14.21
C LEU A 325 -8.72 9.84 -12.94
N ILE A 326 -9.08 9.30 -11.77
CA ILE A 326 -8.73 9.86 -10.47
C ILE A 326 -7.67 8.96 -9.82
N ILE A 327 -6.56 9.58 -9.41
CA ILE A 327 -5.52 8.95 -8.60
C ILE A 327 -5.41 9.65 -7.24
N SER A 328 -5.34 8.87 -6.18
CA SER A 328 -5.36 9.30 -4.77
C SER A 328 -4.91 8.12 -3.91
N THR A 329 -4.54 8.23 -2.65
CA THR A 329 -4.15 9.40 -1.83
C THR A 329 -2.64 9.59 -1.86
N HIS A 330 -1.89 8.50 -2.07
CA HIS A 330 -0.43 8.47 -2.07
C HIS A 330 0.08 7.48 -3.14
N PRO A 331 -0.07 7.78 -4.44
CA PRO A 331 0.33 6.90 -5.53
C PRO A 331 1.85 6.96 -5.81
N GLU A 332 2.68 6.67 -4.81
CA GLU A 332 4.14 6.90 -4.84
C GLU A 332 4.91 5.99 -5.83
N TYR A 333 4.39 4.80 -6.10
CA TYR A 333 5.11 3.72 -6.77
C TYR A 333 4.43 3.29 -8.06
N TRP A 334 5.01 3.65 -9.20
CA TRP A 334 4.39 3.43 -10.51
C TRP A 334 5.34 2.76 -11.48
N SER A 335 4.81 1.91 -12.36
CA SER A 335 5.61 1.37 -13.45
C SER A 335 5.73 2.39 -14.58
N ARG A 336 6.81 2.29 -15.35
CA ARG A 336 6.99 3.06 -16.59
C ARG A 336 5.81 2.92 -17.55
N ASP A 337 5.31 1.69 -17.72
CA ASP A 337 4.17 1.42 -18.60
C ASP A 337 2.89 2.12 -18.14
N MET A 338 2.60 2.14 -16.82
CA MET A 338 1.45 2.86 -16.30
C MET A 338 1.58 4.37 -16.57
N TYR A 339 2.76 4.93 -16.30
CA TYR A 339 3.04 6.35 -16.51
C TYR A 339 2.82 6.76 -17.97
N PHE A 340 3.45 6.07 -18.94
CA PHE A 340 3.30 6.42 -20.35
C PHE A 340 1.89 6.14 -20.87
N ARG A 341 1.21 5.08 -20.41
CA ARG A 341 -0.17 4.80 -20.80
C ARG A 341 -1.11 5.94 -20.42
N VAL A 342 -0.96 6.51 -19.21
CA VAL A 342 -1.74 7.67 -18.76
C VAL A 342 -1.27 8.95 -19.44
N LYS A 343 0.04 9.16 -19.60
CA LYS A 343 0.59 10.33 -20.28
C LYS A 343 0.12 10.42 -21.72
N GLU A 344 0.23 9.35 -22.50
CA GLU A 344 -0.27 9.31 -23.88
C GLU A 344 -1.79 9.53 -23.93
N TRP A 345 -2.54 8.95 -22.99
CA TRP A 345 -3.99 9.16 -22.92
C TRP A 345 -4.34 10.64 -22.73
N VAL A 346 -3.68 11.33 -21.79
CA VAL A 346 -3.91 12.75 -21.50
C VAL A 346 -3.41 13.66 -22.61
N PHE A 347 -2.18 13.45 -23.08
CA PHE A 347 -1.52 14.38 -24.01
C PHE A 347 -1.92 14.17 -25.46
N GLU A 348 -2.29 12.95 -25.86
CA GLU A 348 -2.55 12.60 -27.26
C GLU A 348 -4.01 12.22 -27.54
N ARG A 349 -4.74 11.73 -26.53
CA ARG A 349 -6.10 11.20 -26.71
C ARG A 349 -7.19 11.98 -25.97
N GLY A 350 -6.85 13.14 -25.39
CA GLY A 350 -7.82 14.02 -24.73
C GLY A 350 -8.27 13.55 -23.35
N GLY A 351 -7.54 12.64 -22.71
CA GLY A 351 -7.83 12.14 -21.38
C GLY A 351 -7.77 13.23 -20.31
N ARG A 352 -8.56 13.08 -19.25
CA ARG A 352 -8.58 14.03 -18.12
C ARG A 352 -8.15 13.34 -16.83
N LEU A 353 -7.12 13.87 -16.19
CA LEU A 353 -6.49 13.31 -14.99
C LEU A 353 -6.76 14.21 -13.78
N MET A 354 -7.21 13.59 -12.68
CA MET A 354 -7.37 14.25 -11.39
C MET A 354 -6.46 13.59 -10.37
N TYR A 355 -5.48 14.34 -9.87
CA TYR A 355 -4.54 13.88 -8.85
C TYR A 355 -4.87 14.50 -7.48
N LEU A 356 -5.48 13.67 -6.64
CA LEU A 356 -5.95 14.01 -5.29
C LEU A 356 -5.06 13.39 -4.22
N GLY A 357 -3.75 13.56 -4.36
CA GLY A 357 -2.75 13.01 -3.45
C GLY A 357 -1.48 13.87 -3.39
N GLY A 358 -0.49 13.39 -2.63
CA GLY A 358 0.87 13.94 -2.53
C GLY A 358 1.92 12.84 -2.74
N ASN A 359 3.15 13.23 -3.11
CA ASN A 359 4.26 12.34 -3.42
C ASN A 359 3.92 11.26 -4.47
N GLY A 360 3.17 11.67 -5.49
CA GLY A 360 2.69 10.80 -6.56
C GLY A 360 3.78 10.53 -7.59
N LEU A 361 3.83 9.28 -8.08
CA LEU A 361 4.70 8.84 -9.18
C LEU A 361 6.20 9.02 -8.88
N ASN A 362 6.59 9.07 -7.61
CA ASN A 362 7.95 9.43 -7.21
C ASN A 362 8.99 8.34 -7.47
N CYS A 363 8.60 7.06 -7.52
CA CYS A 363 9.53 5.94 -7.65
C CYS A 363 9.07 4.92 -8.68
N GLU A 364 9.97 4.58 -9.62
CA GLU A 364 9.68 3.55 -10.62
C GLU A 364 9.65 2.17 -9.96
N ILE A 365 8.65 1.37 -10.34
CA ILE A 365 8.60 -0.05 -10.03
C ILE A 365 8.64 -0.91 -11.30
N GLU A 366 9.06 -2.15 -11.13
CA GLU A 366 9.09 -3.16 -12.19
C GLU A 366 8.44 -4.45 -11.70
N PHE A 367 7.47 -4.94 -12.46
CA PHE A 367 6.92 -6.28 -12.27
C PHE A 367 7.84 -7.31 -12.92
N LEU A 368 8.27 -8.30 -12.14
CA LEU A 368 9.03 -9.45 -12.65
C LEU A 368 8.11 -10.56 -13.19
N ASP A 369 6.86 -10.56 -12.74
CA ASP A 369 5.74 -11.41 -13.14
C ASP A 369 4.43 -10.77 -12.61
N ASP A 370 3.37 -11.56 -12.44
CA ASP A 370 2.05 -11.10 -12.00
C ASP A 370 1.97 -10.70 -10.50
N HIS A 371 3.02 -10.93 -9.71
CA HIS A 371 2.95 -10.70 -8.26
C HIS A 371 4.23 -10.22 -7.60
N ARG A 372 5.41 -10.26 -8.25
CA ARG A 372 6.68 -9.80 -7.66
C ARG A 372 7.09 -8.45 -8.23
N VAL A 373 7.31 -7.49 -7.34
CA VAL A 373 7.60 -6.09 -7.69
C VAL A 373 8.96 -5.66 -7.16
N VAL A 374 9.81 -5.09 -8.01
CA VAL A 374 11.06 -4.41 -7.63
C VAL A 374 10.81 -2.91 -7.52
N HIS A 375 11.21 -2.30 -6.40
CA HIS A 375 11.16 -0.85 -6.19
C HIS A 375 12.53 -0.25 -6.51
N HIS A 376 12.60 0.58 -7.56
CA HIS A 376 13.86 1.08 -8.07
C HIS A 376 14.27 2.38 -7.37
N ASN A 377 14.58 2.27 -6.07
CA ASN A 377 14.94 3.44 -5.28
C ASN A 377 16.27 4.08 -5.71
N THR A 378 17.18 3.28 -6.27
CA THR A 378 18.59 3.64 -6.51
C THR A 378 19.30 4.11 -5.24
N ASN A 379 20.51 4.64 -5.34
CA ASN A 379 21.10 5.45 -4.29
C ASN A 379 20.41 6.84 -4.28
N TRP A 380 19.62 7.12 -3.23
CA TRP A 380 18.77 8.30 -3.14
C TRP A 380 18.69 8.85 -1.71
N SER A 381 18.72 10.17 -1.59
CA SER A 381 18.46 10.91 -0.35
C SER A 381 17.47 12.04 -0.63
N HIS A 382 16.44 12.19 0.21
CA HIS A 382 15.50 13.30 0.10
C HIS A 382 16.02 14.61 0.70
N SER A 383 17.12 14.55 1.48
CA SER A 383 17.68 15.73 2.18
C SER A 383 18.93 16.28 1.52
N GLU A 384 19.39 15.69 0.41
CA GLU A 384 20.59 16.10 -0.32
C GLU A 384 20.27 16.26 -1.81
N PRO A 385 20.88 17.23 -2.50
CA PRO A 385 20.71 17.37 -3.94
C PRO A 385 21.12 16.12 -4.71
N GLN A 386 20.29 15.67 -5.64
CA GLN A 386 20.55 14.50 -6.49
C GLN A 386 20.93 14.95 -7.89
N LEU A 387 22.21 15.15 -8.19
CA LEU A 387 22.64 15.78 -9.45
C LEU A 387 22.75 14.81 -10.64
N LYS A 388 22.42 15.32 -11.84
CA LYS A 388 22.68 14.72 -13.15
C LYS A 388 24.11 15.05 -13.62
N ASP A 389 24.58 14.38 -14.68
CA ASP A 389 25.92 14.59 -15.24
C ASP A 389 26.16 16.02 -15.76
N ASP A 390 25.09 16.74 -16.13
CA ASP A 390 25.12 18.13 -16.60
C ASP A 390 25.04 19.17 -15.48
N GLY A 391 24.94 18.73 -14.22
CA GLY A 391 24.85 19.58 -13.03
C GLY A 391 23.43 20.03 -12.66
N THR A 392 22.41 19.66 -13.43
CA THR A 392 21.00 19.83 -13.02
C THR A 392 20.61 18.81 -11.95
N GLU A 393 19.48 19.00 -11.27
CA GLU A 393 19.02 18.10 -10.21
C GLU A 393 17.92 17.15 -10.73
N TYR A 394 17.97 15.88 -10.32
CA TYR A 394 16.85 14.95 -10.42
C TYR A 394 15.76 15.34 -9.42
N GLN A 395 14.52 15.45 -9.89
CA GLN A 395 13.41 15.88 -9.04
C GLN A 395 12.85 14.73 -8.17
N SER A 396 13.02 13.49 -8.62
CA SER A 396 12.50 12.29 -7.95
C SER A 396 13.29 11.03 -8.32
N ARG A 397 13.00 9.91 -7.64
CA ARG A 397 13.55 8.60 -8.01
C ARG A 397 13.05 8.16 -9.40
N PHE A 398 11.86 8.60 -9.80
CA PHE A 398 11.26 8.34 -11.10
C PHE A 398 11.95 9.16 -12.19
N ASP A 399 12.19 10.46 -11.98
CA ASP A 399 12.97 11.32 -12.89
C ASP A 399 14.36 10.73 -13.18
N LYS A 400 14.97 10.12 -12.17
CA LYS A 400 16.28 9.48 -12.33
C LYS A 400 16.31 8.34 -13.36
N ARG A 401 15.17 7.75 -13.68
CA ARG A 401 15.09 6.58 -14.58
C ARG A 401 14.17 6.75 -15.79
N VAL A 402 13.24 7.68 -15.72
CA VAL A 402 12.20 7.91 -16.73
C VAL A 402 12.20 9.38 -17.13
N GLU A 403 11.43 10.21 -16.43
CA GLU A 403 11.39 11.68 -16.52
C GLU A 403 10.61 12.21 -15.31
N SER A 404 10.69 13.51 -15.01
CA SER A 404 9.93 14.07 -13.89
C SER A 404 8.43 13.86 -14.04
N GLU A 405 7.81 13.40 -12.95
CA GLU A 405 6.36 13.28 -12.81
C GLU A 405 5.62 14.61 -13.01
N ALA A 406 6.29 15.76 -12.81
CA ALA A 406 5.74 17.08 -13.08
C ALA A 406 5.29 17.24 -14.54
N ASN A 407 5.88 16.51 -15.49
CA ASN A 407 5.45 16.51 -16.89
C ASN A 407 4.03 15.96 -17.07
N LEU A 408 3.54 15.12 -16.15
CA LEU A 408 2.19 14.57 -16.19
C LEU A 408 1.28 15.22 -15.13
N LEU A 409 1.78 15.43 -13.92
CA LEU A 409 0.99 15.92 -12.79
C LEU A 409 0.97 17.45 -12.69
N GLY A 410 1.88 18.16 -13.36
CA GLY A 410 2.08 19.60 -13.19
C GLY A 410 2.72 20.00 -11.85
N VAL A 411 2.99 19.03 -10.98
CA VAL A 411 3.65 19.19 -9.68
C VAL A 411 4.55 17.98 -9.39
N VAL A 412 5.55 18.17 -8.55
CA VAL A 412 6.46 17.13 -8.07
C VAL A 412 6.68 17.27 -6.57
N PHE A 413 6.89 16.13 -5.90
CA PHE A 413 7.25 16.10 -4.48
C PHE A 413 8.44 17.00 -4.18
N SER A 414 8.37 17.73 -3.07
CA SER A 414 9.56 18.34 -2.49
C SER A 414 9.65 18.12 -0.99
N PHE A 415 10.89 18.07 -0.48
CA PHE A 415 11.13 17.84 0.94
C PHE A 415 10.64 19.00 1.82
N ALA A 416 10.55 20.22 1.27
CA ALA A 416 9.98 21.36 1.98
C ALA A 416 8.49 21.09 2.30
N GLY A 417 8.14 21.09 3.59
CA GLY A 417 6.77 20.84 4.07
C GLY A 417 6.45 19.38 4.41
N ILE A 418 7.38 18.44 4.22
CA ILE A 418 7.23 17.06 4.70
C ILE A 418 6.87 17.06 6.20
N MET A 419 5.94 16.19 6.60
CA MET A 419 5.44 16.07 7.97
C MET A 419 4.80 17.35 8.55
N THR A 420 4.39 18.30 7.71
CA THR A 420 3.59 19.48 8.12
C THR A 420 2.19 19.39 7.51
N ALA A 421 1.22 20.11 8.08
CA ALA A 421 -0.09 20.30 7.47
C ALA A 421 -0.63 21.70 7.76
N SER A 422 -1.33 22.30 6.80
CA SER A 422 -1.94 23.64 6.92
C SER A 422 -3.12 23.80 5.94
N PRO A 423 -3.96 24.84 6.10
CA PRO A 423 -4.94 25.24 5.08
C PRO A 423 -4.26 25.72 3.80
N TYR A 424 -4.97 25.65 2.67
CA TYR A 424 -4.60 26.36 1.44
C TYR A 424 -5.01 27.83 1.52
N ARG A 425 -4.28 28.69 0.81
CA ARG A 425 -4.63 30.07 0.50
C ARG A 425 -4.91 30.20 -0.99
N VAL A 426 -6.02 30.85 -1.34
CA VAL A 426 -6.42 31.08 -2.74
C VAL A 426 -5.45 32.07 -3.41
N ILE A 427 -5.02 31.73 -4.62
CA ILE A 427 -4.15 32.55 -5.49
C ILE A 427 -4.93 33.10 -6.68
N ASP A 428 -5.74 32.27 -7.37
CA ASP A 428 -6.64 32.72 -8.42
C ASP A 428 -8.08 32.36 -8.06
N ALA A 429 -8.85 33.35 -7.58
CA ALA A 429 -10.25 33.19 -7.21
C ALA A 429 -11.20 33.14 -8.41
N ASP A 430 -10.77 33.59 -9.60
CA ASP A 430 -11.59 33.57 -10.81
C ASP A 430 -11.55 32.20 -11.50
N HIS A 431 -10.66 31.29 -11.06
CA HIS A 431 -10.57 29.95 -11.61
C HIS A 431 -11.89 29.16 -11.38
N TRP A 432 -12.37 28.50 -12.43
CA TRP A 432 -13.66 27.78 -12.43
C TRP A 432 -13.76 26.67 -11.37
N THR A 433 -12.64 26.15 -10.87
CA THR A 433 -12.64 25.15 -9.80
C THR A 433 -13.19 25.68 -8.49
N LEU A 434 -13.13 26.99 -8.26
CA LEU A 434 -13.62 27.67 -7.07
C LEU A 434 -15.07 28.17 -7.23
N GLU A 435 -15.73 27.92 -8.36
CA GLU A 435 -17.10 28.35 -8.60
C GLU A 435 -18.05 27.87 -7.49
N GLY A 436 -18.83 28.79 -6.92
CA GLY A 436 -19.79 28.49 -5.86
C GLY A 436 -19.20 28.27 -4.46
N THR A 437 -17.87 28.34 -4.28
CA THR A 437 -17.24 28.26 -2.94
C THR A 437 -17.38 29.54 -2.14
N GLY A 438 -17.49 30.69 -2.82
CA GLY A 438 -17.52 32.02 -2.19
C GLY A 438 -16.14 32.52 -1.73
N LEU A 439 -15.07 31.79 -2.02
CA LEU A 439 -13.70 32.17 -1.66
C LEU A 439 -13.19 33.31 -2.54
N ALA A 440 -12.54 34.30 -1.92
CA ALA A 440 -11.83 35.38 -2.59
C ALA A 440 -10.30 35.13 -2.58
N GLU A 441 -9.57 35.91 -3.38
CA GLU A 441 -8.11 35.88 -3.38
C GLU A 441 -7.57 36.18 -1.97
N GLY A 442 -6.66 35.33 -1.48
CA GLY A 442 -6.10 35.44 -0.14
C GLY A 442 -6.89 34.73 0.97
N ASP A 443 -8.14 34.30 0.72
CA ASP A 443 -8.89 33.49 1.68
C ASP A 443 -8.23 32.13 1.89
N THR A 444 -8.44 31.54 3.07
CA THR A 444 -7.94 30.21 3.42
C THR A 444 -9.04 29.19 3.53
N PHE A 445 -8.77 27.95 3.11
CA PHE A 445 -9.70 26.82 3.20
C PHE A 445 -8.97 25.49 3.43
N GLY A 446 -9.69 24.42 3.77
CA GLY A 446 -9.07 23.13 4.07
C GLY A 446 -8.45 23.09 5.46
N ALA A 447 -9.11 23.68 6.47
CA ALA A 447 -8.56 23.72 7.84
C ALA A 447 -8.85 22.43 8.61
N ASP A 448 -9.95 21.76 8.30
CA ASP A 448 -10.39 20.53 8.96
C ASP A 448 -9.88 19.30 8.22
N SER A 449 -9.40 18.29 8.97
CA SER A 449 -8.89 17.04 8.41
C SER A 449 -9.04 15.88 9.39
N LEU A 450 -9.41 14.71 8.87
CA LEU A 450 -9.47 13.46 9.62
C LEU A 450 -8.08 12.84 9.85
N HIS A 451 -7.01 13.37 9.26
CA HIS A 451 -5.65 12.83 9.35
C HIS A 451 -5.03 13.09 10.73
N LYS A 452 -4.85 12.05 11.55
CA LYS A 452 -4.31 12.23 12.92
C LYS A 452 -2.79 12.20 13.00
N ARG A 453 -2.09 11.74 11.95
CA ARG A 453 -0.62 11.67 11.98
C ARG A 453 0.02 13.03 11.78
N VAL A 454 -0.53 13.84 10.87
CA VAL A 454 -0.09 15.21 10.60
C VAL A 454 -1.33 16.12 10.60
N PRO A 455 -1.79 16.55 11.79
CA PRO A 455 -2.95 17.43 11.88
C PRO A 455 -2.59 18.85 11.39
N GLY A 456 -3.56 19.57 10.83
CA GLY A 456 -3.38 20.98 10.49
C GLY A 456 -4.07 21.46 9.21
N GLY A 457 -4.56 20.55 8.36
CA GLY A 457 -5.38 20.91 7.20
C GLY A 457 -5.10 20.07 5.96
N ALA A 458 -5.67 20.50 4.84
CA ALA A 458 -5.72 19.79 3.56
C ALA A 458 -4.42 19.87 2.74
N SER A 459 -3.46 20.75 3.09
CA SER A 459 -2.12 20.81 2.48
C SER A 459 -1.10 20.19 3.44
N GLY A 460 -0.73 18.93 3.28
CA GLY A 460 0.20 18.31 4.21
C GLY A 460 0.54 16.82 4.08
N HIS A 461 1.24 16.36 5.11
CA HIS A 461 1.97 15.10 5.23
C HIS A 461 3.14 14.99 4.24
N GLU A 462 2.87 15.00 2.93
CA GLU A 462 3.86 15.17 1.87
C GLU A 462 3.22 16.08 0.82
N THR A 463 3.99 17.05 0.32
CA THR A 463 3.46 18.15 -0.50
C THR A 463 4.21 18.32 -1.82
N ASP A 464 3.45 18.48 -2.89
CA ASP A 464 3.97 18.62 -4.25
C ASP A 464 3.81 20.06 -4.74
N LYS A 465 4.76 20.51 -5.57
CA LYS A 465 4.88 21.90 -6.01
C LYS A 465 5.24 21.97 -7.49
N ILE A 466 4.94 23.09 -8.13
CA ILE A 466 5.36 23.38 -9.50
C ILE A 466 6.89 23.35 -9.56
N SER A 467 7.42 22.86 -10.67
CA SER A 467 8.85 22.84 -10.96
C SER A 467 9.15 23.32 -12.38
N ASP A 468 10.44 23.45 -12.71
CA ASP A 468 10.91 23.77 -14.07
C ASP A 468 10.61 22.67 -15.10
N GLN A 469 10.14 21.50 -14.67
CA GLN A 469 9.68 20.40 -15.54
C GLN A 469 8.16 20.35 -15.67
N SER A 470 7.44 21.26 -15.02
CA SER A 470 5.99 21.39 -15.19
C SER A 470 5.66 22.01 -16.56
N PRO A 471 4.51 21.71 -17.17
CA PRO A 471 4.11 22.33 -18.43
C PRO A 471 4.12 23.86 -18.36
N ASP A 472 4.57 24.52 -19.44
CA ASP A 472 4.69 25.99 -19.49
C ASP A 472 3.37 26.74 -19.22
N ASN A 473 2.22 26.10 -19.49
CA ASN A 473 0.88 26.63 -19.25
C ASN A 473 0.28 26.22 -17.90
N VAL A 474 1.07 25.66 -16.98
CA VAL A 474 0.59 25.29 -15.64
C VAL A 474 0.07 26.50 -14.87
N HIS A 475 -1.14 26.38 -14.34
CA HIS A 475 -1.85 27.46 -13.69
C HIS A 475 -2.00 27.21 -12.18
N LEU A 476 -1.45 28.08 -11.34
CA LEU A 476 -1.50 27.99 -9.88
C LEU A 476 -2.81 28.58 -9.34
N ILE A 477 -3.63 27.75 -8.68
CA ILE A 477 -4.95 28.12 -8.18
C ILE A 477 -4.91 28.46 -6.69
N ALA A 478 -4.21 27.65 -5.89
CA ALA A 478 -4.09 27.83 -4.45
C ALA A 478 -2.78 27.23 -3.93
N LYS A 479 -2.29 27.73 -2.79
CA LYS A 479 -1.04 27.28 -2.18
C LYS A 479 -1.20 27.09 -0.67
N GLY A 480 -0.70 25.97 -0.15
CA GLY A 480 -0.65 25.67 1.28
C GLY A 480 0.08 26.74 2.08
N THR A 481 -0.40 27.02 3.29
CA THR A 481 0.22 28.01 4.20
C THR A 481 1.28 27.40 5.14
N ASN A 482 1.79 26.21 4.81
CA ASN A 482 2.84 25.53 5.55
C ASN A 482 4.11 26.40 5.61
N ALA A 483 4.89 26.24 6.68
CA ALA A 483 6.14 26.97 6.88
C ALA A 483 7.16 26.74 5.74
N ASP A 484 8.10 27.66 5.58
CA ASP A 484 9.25 27.56 4.67
C ASP A 484 8.88 27.32 3.20
N GLU A 485 7.76 27.89 2.74
CA GLU A 485 7.19 27.66 1.40
C GLU A 485 6.90 26.17 1.11
N GLY A 486 6.72 25.37 2.17
CA GLY A 486 6.48 23.93 2.10
C GLY A 486 5.06 23.52 1.73
N GLY A 487 4.18 24.48 1.41
CA GLY A 487 2.79 24.21 1.07
C GLY A 487 2.64 23.43 -0.24
N ALA A 488 1.62 22.58 -0.29
CA ALA A 488 1.18 21.97 -1.55
C ALA A 488 0.63 23.04 -2.50
N GLU A 489 0.77 22.83 -3.80
CA GLU A 489 0.26 23.74 -4.83
C GLU A 489 -0.86 23.07 -5.62
N ILE A 490 -2.05 23.70 -5.63
CA ILE A 490 -3.17 23.27 -6.46
C ILE A 490 -3.00 23.85 -7.84
N VAL A 491 -2.92 23.00 -8.86
CA VAL A 491 -2.68 23.41 -10.24
C VAL A 491 -3.67 22.82 -11.22
N HIS A 492 -3.80 23.49 -12.36
CA HIS A 492 -4.52 23.02 -13.54
C HIS A 492 -3.73 23.33 -14.81
N PHE A 493 -3.79 22.44 -15.81
CA PHE A 493 -3.37 22.74 -17.17
C PHE A 493 -4.14 21.90 -18.18
N ASP A 494 -4.16 22.37 -19.43
CA ASP A 494 -4.72 21.66 -20.58
C ASP A 494 -3.62 21.25 -21.58
N THR A 495 -3.96 20.33 -22.48
CA THR A 495 -3.07 19.87 -23.55
C THR A 495 -3.64 20.20 -24.93
N PRO A 496 -2.82 20.26 -25.98
CA PRO A 496 -3.30 20.50 -27.35
C PRO A 496 -4.33 19.48 -27.86
N SER A 497 -4.38 18.27 -27.28
CA SER A 497 -5.38 17.26 -27.63
C SER A 497 -6.73 17.48 -26.97
N GLY A 498 -6.85 18.47 -26.06
CA GLY A 498 -8.03 18.72 -25.24
C GLY A 498 -8.05 17.94 -23.93
N GLY A 499 -6.97 17.24 -23.59
CA GLY A 499 -6.81 16.64 -22.27
C GLY A 499 -6.58 17.69 -21.20
N GLU A 500 -6.90 17.37 -19.95
CA GLU A 500 -6.79 18.30 -18.82
C GLU A 500 -6.24 17.57 -17.59
N VAL A 501 -5.45 18.28 -16.77
CA VAL A 501 -4.92 17.76 -15.50
C VAL A 501 -5.26 18.73 -14.39
N PHE A 502 -5.76 18.21 -13.26
CA PHE A 502 -5.94 18.94 -12.02
C PHE A 502 -5.24 18.20 -10.88
N SER A 503 -4.39 18.91 -10.14
CA SER A 503 -3.56 18.33 -9.07
C SER A 503 -3.67 19.15 -7.80
N VAL A 504 -3.78 18.48 -6.64
CA VAL A 504 -3.83 19.15 -5.33
C VAL A 504 -2.51 19.10 -4.58
N GLY A 505 -1.64 18.14 -4.92
CA GLY A 505 -0.29 17.99 -4.38
C GLY A 505 -0.23 17.71 -2.88
N SER A 506 -1.21 17.04 -2.28
CA SER A 506 -1.27 16.80 -0.83
C SER A 506 -1.92 15.45 -0.47
N ILE A 507 -1.23 14.69 0.40
CA ILE A 507 -1.78 13.44 0.96
C ILE A 507 -2.98 13.72 1.88
N THR A 508 -3.06 14.88 2.54
CA THR A 508 -4.15 15.15 3.49
C THR A 508 -5.46 15.57 2.82
N TRP A 509 -5.48 15.77 1.49
CA TRP A 509 -6.68 16.20 0.77
C TRP A 509 -7.87 15.23 0.93
N PRO A 510 -7.75 13.91 0.68
CA PRO A 510 -8.85 12.96 0.85
C PRO A 510 -9.33 12.84 2.29
N ALA A 511 -8.45 13.03 3.27
CA ALA A 511 -8.84 13.04 4.68
C ALA A 511 -9.63 14.30 5.08
N SER A 512 -9.62 15.34 4.26
CA SER A 512 -10.29 16.62 4.51
C SER A 512 -11.62 16.73 3.77
N ILE A 513 -11.85 15.91 2.73
CA ILE A 513 -12.97 16.03 1.80
C ILE A 513 -14.37 15.86 2.42
N LEU A 514 -14.47 15.13 3.53
CA LEU A 514 -15.74 14.90 4.24
C LEU A 514 -16.04 15.93 5.32
N VAL A 515 -15.05 16.76 5.67
CA VAL A 515 -15.11 17.65 6.84
C VAL A 515 -14.83 19.12 6.50
N ASP A 516 -14.45 19.42 5.26
CA ASP A 516 -14.25 20.78 4.76
C ASP A 516 -15.04 21.02 3.46
N ASP A 517 -15.99 21.97 3.52
CA ASP A 517 -16.94 22.25 2.43
C ASP A 517 -16.25 22.77 1.16
N ALA A 518 -15.16 23.53 1.30
CA ALA A 518 -14.45 24.08 0.15
C ALA A 518 -13.64 22.99 -0.58
N VAL A 519 -12.97 22.11 0.18
CA VAL A 519 -12.28 20.92 -0.38
C VAL A 519 -13.28 20.05 -1.14
N ALA A 520 -14.45 19.80 -0.56
CA ALA A 520 -15.54 19.07 -1.23
C ALA A 520 -16.03 19.79 -2.50
N ALA A 521 -16.36 21.07 -2.42
CA ALA A 521 -16.88 21.84 -3.55
C ALA A 521 -15.91 21.91 -4.73
N ILE A 522 -14.62 22.17 -4.47
CA ILE A 522 -13.56 22.18 -5.49
C ILE A 522 -13.45 20.82 -6.17
N THR A 523 -13.39 19.74 -5.39
CA THR A 523 -13.33 18.37 -5.93
C THR A 523 -14.54 18.08 -6.82
N ALA A 524 -15.75 18.46 -6.37
CA ALA A 524 -16.98 18.25 -7.12
C ALA A 524 -17.03 19.06 -8.41
N ASN A 525 -16.52 20.29 -8.42
CA ASN A 525 -16.45 21.14 -9.61
C ASN A 525 -15.56 20.51 -10.69
N VAL A 526 -14.39 19.99 -10.30
CA VAL A 526 -13.47 19.31 -11.22
C VAL A 526 -14.11 18.07 -11.82
N ILE A 527 -14.69 17.18 -11.02
CA ILE A 527 -15.36 15.97 -11.53
C ILE A 527 -16.48 16.36 -12.50
N ARG A 528 -17.35 17.31 -12.12
CA ARG A 528 -18.46 17.77 -12.99
C ARG A 528 -18.00 18.38 -14.29
N ARG A 529 -16.86 19.06 -14.34
CA ARG A 529 -16.32 19.60 -15.59
C ARG A 529 -15.67 18.50 -16.41
N PHE A 530 -14.84 17.67 -15.80
CA PHE A 530 -14.09 16.64 -16.50
C PHE A 530 -14.99 15.50 -17.01
N SER A 531 -16.17 15.29 -16.42
CA SER A 531 -17.16 14.32 -16.92
C SER A 531 -18.11 14.88 -18.00
N ARG A 532 -18.02 16.16 -18.40
CA ARG A 532 -18.85 16.73 -19.47
C ARG A 532 -18.40 16.30 -20.85
#